data_AF-A0A535CI25-F1
#
_entry.id   AF-A0A535CI25-F1
#
_cell.length_a   1.000
_cell.length_b   1.000
_cell.length_c   1.000
_cell.angle_alpha   90.00
_cell.angle_beta   90.00
_cell.angle_gamma   90.00
#
_symmetry.space_group_name_H-M   'P 1'
#
loop_
_entity.id
_entity.type
_entity.pdbx_description
1 polymer ?
#
loop_
_entity_poly.entity_id
_entity_poly.type
_entity_poly.pdbx_seq_one_letter_code
_entity_poly.pdbx_strand_id
1 'polypeptide(L)'
;MEISWLGHSCFQVRGKNVTLITDPFPPQSGYSLGKVNAPIVTISHNHAGHNYVQGVGGNPRVVRGPGEYEISDVLITGVASYHDSKRGQELGRNTIYVIHMDDVVICHLGDLGHTLQEEQLEEVADADVLLIPIGGHHTLNATQAAEVISQVEPRIIIPMHYRTSALEG
;
A
#
# COMPACT_ATOMS: atom_id res chain seq x y z
N MET A 1 -2.43 6.25 16.93
CA MET A 1 -2.59 5.97 15.51
C MET A 1 -3.79 5.07 15.29
N GLU A 2 -4.52 5.29 14.20
CA GLU A 2 -5.63 4.45 13.74
C GLU A 2 -5.42 4.08 12.27
N ILE A 3 -5.65 2.81 11.91
CA ILE A 3 -5.59 2.31 10.54
C ILE A 3 -6.96 1.75 10.17
N SER A 4 -7.62 2.39 9.21
CA SER A 4 -8.95 2.02 8.72
C SER A 4 -8.85 1.48 7.30
N TRP A 5 -9.28 0.24 7.08
CA TRP A 5 -9.40 -0.32 5.73
C TRP A 5 -10.64 0.24 5.04
N LEU A 6 -10.47 0.87 3.88
CA LEU A 6 -11.57 1.45 3.09
C LEU A 6 -12.04 0.51 1.97
N GLY A 7 -11.29 -0.56 1.70
CA GLY A 7 -11.54 -1.50 0.62
C GLY A 7 -10.32 -1.66 -0.28
N HIS A 8 -10.24 -2.77 -1.03
CA HIS A 8 -9.13 -3.03 -1.95
C HIS A 8 -7.75 -2.95 -1.23
N SER A 9 -6.83 -2.13 -1.74
CA SER A 9 -5.55 -1.76 -1.13
C SER A 9 -5.58 -0.37 -0.48
N CYS A 10 -6.77 0.20 -0.28
CA CYS A 10 -6.94 1.55 0.25
C CYS A 10 -7.11 1.54 1.77
N PHE A 11 -6.23 2.28 2.44
CA PHE A 11 -6.25 2.49 3.87
C PHE A 11 -6.25 3.98 4.18
N GLN A 12 -7.04 4.38 5.18
CA GLN A 12 -6.87 5.65 5.87
C GLN A 12 -6.00 5.41 7.10
N VAL A 13 -4.83 6.03 7.11
CA VAL A 13 -3.90 6.01 8.24
C VAL A 13 -3.98 7.35 8.93
N ARG A 14 -4.52 7.38 10.15
CA ARG A 14 -4.72 8.59 10.95
C ARG A 14 -3.72 8.63 12.09
N GLY A 15 -2.77 9.56 11.99
CA GLY A 15 -1.86 9.91 13.08
C GLY A 15 -2.45 10.99 13.99
N LYS A 16 -1.64 11.51 14.90
CA LYS A 16 -2.00 12.60 15.82
C LYS A 16 -2.32 13.89 15.08
N ASN A 17 -1.52 14.22 14.07
CA ASN A 17 -1.58 15.52 13.37
C ASN A 17 -1.95 15.40 11.88
N VAL A 18 -1.73 14.24 11.27
CA VAL A 18 -1.79 14.06 9.83
C VAL A 18 -2.60 12.81 9.48
N THR A 19 -3.24 12.83 8.32
CA THR A 19 -3.95 11.67 7.77
C THR A 19 -3.38 11.37 6.39
N LEU A 20 -3.10 10.10 6.12
CA LEU A 20 -2.60 9.60 4.86
C LEU A 20 -3.61 8.61 4.28
N ILE A 21 -3.77 8.62 2.96
CA ILE A 21 -4.55 7.60 2.24
C ILE A 21 -3.66 6.86 1.26
N THR A 22 -3.73 5.53 1.27
CA THR A 22 -3.05 4.68 0.28
C THR A 22 -4.03 4.33 -0.85
N ASP A 23 -3.55 4.23 -2.08
CA ASP A 23 -4.25 3.65 -3.25
C ASP A 23 -5.77 3.89 -3.32
N PRO A 24 -6.25 5.15 -3.38
CA PRO A 24 -7.68 5.41 -3.46
C PRO A 24 -8.27 4.82 -4.75
N PHE A 25 -9.47 4.25 -4.65
CA PHE A 25 -10.16 3.58 -5.75
C PHE A 25 -11.39 4.37 -6.23
N PRO A 26 -11.82 4.20 -7.50
CA PRO A 26 -13.04 4.81 -8.00
C PRO A 26 -14.28 4.04 -7.52
N PRO A 27 -15.47 4.66 -7.41
CA PRO A 27 -16.71 3.98 -7.01
C PRO A 27 -17.07 2.74 -7.85
N GLN A 28 -16.60 2.70 -9.10
CA GLN A 28 -16.75 1.58 -10.04
C GLN A 28 -16.08 0.29 -9.55
N SER A 29 -15.14 0.38 -8.61
CA SER A 29 -14.50 -0.77 -7.96
C SER A 29 -15.46 -1.57 -7.05
N GLY A 30 -16.68 -1.10 -6.84
CA GLY A 30 -17.67 -1.72 -5.94
C GLY A 30 -17.47 -1.37 -4.46
N TYR A 31 -16.39 -0.66 -4.13
CA TYR A 31 -16.14 -0.09 -2.82
C TYR A 31 -16.59 1.38 -2.74
N SER A 32 -16.85 1.86 -1.53
CA SER A 32 -17.19 3.26 -1.28
C SER A 32 -16.11 3.90 -0.41
N LEU A 33 -15.36 4.84 -1.01
CA LEU A 33 -14.36 5.63 -0.29
C LEU A 33 -14.99 6.54 0.78
N GLY A 34 -16.27 6.90 0.63
CA GLY A 34 -16.95 7.83 1.51
C GLY A 34 -16.43 9.27 1.38
N LYS A 35 -16.65 10.10 2.41
CA LYS A 35 -16.08 11.45 2.49
C LYS A 35 -14.78 11.40 3.28
N VAL A 36 -13.66 11.33 2.58
CA VAL A 36 -12.33 11.32 3.19
C VAL A 36 -11.56 12.58 2.82
N ASN A 37 -10.81 13.11 3.79
CA ASN A 37 -9.87 14.21 3.59
C ASN A 37 -8.50 13.77 4.10
N ALA A 38 -7.48 13.97 3.30
CA ALA A 38 -6.11 13.66 3.68
C ALA A 38 -5.14 14.64 2.99
N PRO A 39 -4.16 15.22 3.72
CA PRO A 39 -3.10 16.01 3.10
C PRO A 39 -2.10 15.17 2.31
N ILE A 40 -2.07 13.84 2.48
CA ILE A 40 -1.12 12.95 1.81
C ILE A 40 -1.87 11.79 1.16
N VAL A 41 -1.53 11.48 -0.09
CA VAL A 41 -1.97 10.27 -0.79
C VAL A 41 -0.76 9.55 -1.36
N THR A 42 -0.60 8.26 -1.10
CA THR A 42 0.39 7.41 -1.78
C THR A 42 -0.29 6.57 -2.85
N ILE A 43 0.38 6.37 -3.99
CA ILE A 43 -0.11 5.53 -5.09
C ILE A 43 0.97 4.57 -5.50
N SER A 44 0.78 3.30 -5.18
CA SER A 44 1.74 2.22 -5.41
C SER A 44 2.05 2.06 -6.91
N HIS A 45 1.01 2.14 -7.75
CA HIS A 45 1.12 2.04 -9.20
C HIS A 45 -0.09 2.66 -9.92
N ASN A 46 0.02 2.86 -11.24
CA ASN A 46 -0.98 3.61 -12.00
C ASN A 46 -2.04 2.71 -12.68
N HIS A 47 -2.73 1.88 -11.90
CA HIS A 47 -3.91 1.14 -12.37
C HIS A 47 -5.21 1.83 -11.95
N ALA A 48 -6.28 1.60 -12.72
CA ALA A 48 -7.55 2.29 -12.57
C ALA A 48 -8.20 2.11 -11.18
N GLY A 49 -7.89 1.00 -10.50
CA GLY A 49 -8.36 0.72 -9.14
C GLY A 49 -7.57 1.40 -8.01
N HIS A 50 -6.46 2.08 -8.29
CA HIS A 50 -5.47 2.46 -7.26
C HIS A 50 -5.09 3.94 -7.27
N ASN A 51 -5.61 4.73 -8.22
CA ASN A 51 -5.11 6.08 -8.48
C ASN A 51 -6.18 7.18 -8.42
N TYR A 52 -7.33 6.93 -7.78
CA TYR A 52 -8.50 7.81 -7.74
C TYR A 52 -8.34 8.97 -6.74
N VAL A 53 -7.32 9.81 -6.94
CA VAL A 53 -7.01 10.96 -6.07
C VAL A 53 -8.16 11.94 -5.97
N GLN A 54 -8.94 12.11 -7.04
CA GLN A 54 -10.11 13.00 -7.08
C GLN A 54 -11.22 12.62 -6.08
N GLY A 55 -11.19 11.39 -5.54
CA GLY A 55 -12.07 10.96 -4.45
C GLY A 55 -11.63 11.45 -3.06
N VAL A 56 -10.41 11.97 -2.94
CA VAL A 56 -9.81 12.43 -1.67
C VAL A 56 -9.85 13.96 -1.60
N GLY A 57 -10.54 14.49 -0.59
CA GLY A 57 -10.56 15.92 -0.32
C GLY A 57 -9.31 16.41 0.43
N GLY A 58 -9.18 17.73 0.56
CA GLY A 58 -8.07 18.36 1.30
C GLY A 58 -6.86 18.75 0.45
N ASN A 59 -6.93 18.64 -0.88
CA ASN A 59 -5.86 18.96 -1.83
C ASN A 59 -4.53 18.23 -1.50
N PRO A 60 -4.52 16.88 -1.57
CA PRO A 60 -3.40 16.09 -1.11
C PRO A 60 -2.11 16.34 -1.91
N ARG A 61 -0.98 16.26 -1.21
CA ARG A 61 0.30 15.94 -1.83
C ARG A 61 0.29 14.47 -2.23
N VAL A 62 0.46 14.21 -3.52
CA VAL A 62 0.43 12.85 -4.06
C VAL A 62 1.86 12.34 -4.21
N VAL A 63 2.18 11.25 -3.52
CA VAL A 63 3.45 10.54 -3.59
C VAL A 63 3.32 9.40 -4.61
N ARG A 64 4.26 9.36 -5.56
CA ARG A 64 4.28 8.39 -6.66
C ARG A 64 5.71 7.95 -6.96
N GLY A 65 5.90 6.65 -7.07
CA GLY A 65 7.17 6.04 -7.42
C GLY A 65 8.17 5.98 -6.26
N PRO A 66 9.36 5.40 -6.52
CA PRO A 66 10.40 5.22 -5.51
C PRO A 66 11.12 6.52 -5.15
N GLY A 67 11.63 6.58 -3.92
CA GLY A 67 12.36 7.73 -3.38
C GLY A 67 11.96 8.05 -1.95
N GLU A 68 12.65 9.00 -1.35
CA GLU A 68 12.35 9.49 0.00
C GLU A 68 11.51 10.76 -0.07
N TYR A 69 10.47 10.83 0.75
CA TYR A 69 9.56 11.95 0.83
C TYR A 69 9.31 12.31 2.30
N GLU A 70 9.34 13.60 2.61
CA GLU A 70 8.96 14.13 3.92
C GLU A 70 7.81 15.12 3.75
N ILE A 71 6.65 14.82 4.32
CA ILE A 71 5.44 15.64 4.19
C ILE A 71 4.74 15.70 5.54
N SER A 72 4.62 16.90 6.12
CA SER A 72 3.88 17.13 7.37
C SER A 72 4.30 16.17 8.50
N ASP A 73 5.62 16.06 8.71
CA ASP A 73 6.27 15.19 9.72
C ASP A 73 6.08 13.68 9.49
N VAL A 74 5.61 13.27 8.31
CA VAL A 74 5.58 11.87 7.86
C VAL A 74 6.77 11.63 6.94
N LEU A 75 7.60 10.66 7.28
CA LEU A 75 8.64 10.15 6.38
C LEU A 75 8.07 8.98 5.60
N ILE A 76 8.22 9.01 4.28
CA ILE A 76 7.72 8.01 3.36
C ILE A 76 8.87 7.57 2.47
N THR A 77 9.23 6.30 2.53
CA THR A 77 10.21 5.68 1.65
C THR A 77 9.46 4.84 0.62
N GLY A 78 9.56 5.24 -0.65
CA GLY A 78 9.08 4.47 -1.79
C GLY A 78 10.16 3.51 -2.28
N VAL A 79 9.91 2.21 -2.20
CA VAL A 79 10.83 1.15 -2.63
C VAL A 79 10.35 0.57 -3.96
N ALA A 80 11.24 0.51 -4.95
CA ALA A 80 10.92 -0.03 -6.27
C ALA A 80 10.63 -1.54 -6.20
N SER A 81 9.50 -1.95 -6.77
CA SER A 81 9.11 -3.36 -6.89
C SER A 81 8.31 -3.60 -8.17
N TYR A 82 7.78 -4.82 -8.33
CA TYR A 82 7.03 -5.20 -9.52
C TYR A 82 5.72 -5.86 -9.14
N HIS A 83 4.72 -5.63 -9.97
CA HIS A 83 3.39 -6.24 -9.84
C HIS A 83 3.37 -7.68 -10.36
N ASP A 84 4.47 -8.16 -10.94
CA ASP A 84 4.63 -9.52 -11.43
C ASP A 84 6.03 -10.07 -11.09
N SER A 85 6.19 -11.39 -11.25
CA SER A 85 7.48 -12.08 -11.06
C SER A 85 8.43 -11.96 -12.26
N LYS A 86 8.05 -11.20 -13.30
CA LYS A 86 8.80 -11.01 -14.55
C LYS A 86 9.34 -9.59 -14.70
N ARG A 87 9.58 -8.89 -13.59
CA ARG A 87 10.14 -7.53 -13.53
C ARG A 87 9.26 -6.48 -14.25
N GLY A 88 7.96 -6.60 -14.08
CA GLY A 88 6.96 -5.65 -14.60
C GLY A 88 6.66 -5.81 -16.08
N GLN A 89 7.01 -6.95 -16.68
CA GLN A 89 6.74 -7.22 -18.10
C GLN A 89 5.26 -7.48 -18.40
N GLU A 90 4.49 -7.92 -17.40
CA GLU A 90 3.09 -8.31 -17.59
C GLU A 90 2.13 -7.30 -16.95
N LEU A 91 2.42 -6.90 -15.71
CA LEU A 91 1.55 -6.05 -14.89
C LEU A 91 2.21 -4.72 -14.49
N GLY A 92 3.47 -4.52 -14.88
CA GLY A 92 4.17 -3.24 -14.69
C GLY A 92 4.86 -3.08 -13.34
N ARG A 93 5.22 -1.84 -13.05
CA ARG A 93 5.95 -1.46 -11.84
C ARG A 93 4.99 -1.31 -10.66
N ASN A 94 5.50 -1.64 -9.48
CA ASN A 94 4.86 -1.40 -8.19
C ASN A 94 5.81 -0.58 -7.30
N THR A 95 5.26 0.17 -6.36
CA THR A 95 6.03 0.88 -5.33
C THR A 95 5.53 0.44 -3.98
N ILE A 96 6.41 -0.13 -3.18
CA ILE A 96 6.16 -0.39 -1.76
C ILE A 96 6.37 0.93 -1.02
N TYR A 97 5.50 1.26 -0.07
CA TYR A 97 5.66 2.45 0.76
C TYR A 97 5.88 2.08 2.23
N VAL A 98 7.04 2.45 2.76
CA VAL A 98 7.36 2.42 4.18
C VAL A 98 7.08 3.80 4.75
N ILE A 99 6.15 3.88 5.70
CA ILE A 99 5.56 5.11 6.21
C ILE A 99 5.85 5.19 7.70
N HIS A 100 6.69 6.14 8.10
CA HIS A 100 6.96 6.44 9.51
C HIS A 100 6.02 7.56 9.96
N MET A 101 5.17 7.26 10.92
CA MET A 101 4.24 8.22 11.50
C MET A 101 3.99 7.90 12.97
N ASP A 102 3.98 8.90 13.86
CA ASP A 102 3.76 8.73 15.31
C ASP A 102 4.53 7.56 15.96
N ASP A 103 5.80 7.39 15.64
CA ASP A 103 6.67 6.30 16.15
C ASP A 103 6.23 4.88 15.76
N VAL A 104 5.41 4.75 14.70
CA VAL A 104 5.00 3.46 14.11
C VAL A 104 5.43 3.43 12.65
N VAL A 105 5.97 2.29 12.22
CA VAL A 105 6.38 2.04 10.84
C VAL A 105 5.34 1.16 10.15
N ILE A 106 4.71 1.69 9.10
CA ILE A 106 3.70 0.97 8.30
C ILE A 106 4.29 0.67 6.92
N CYS A 107 4.30 -0.58 6.53
CA CYS A 107 4.71 -1.00 5.19
C CYS A 107 3.49 -1.39 4.37
N HIS A 108 3.20 -0.61 3.32
CA HIS A 108 2.17 -0.91 2.33
C HIS A 108 2.83 -1.51 1.09
N LEU A 109 2.57 -2.80 0.83
CA LEU A 109 3.24 -3.53 -0.25
C LEU A 109 2.71 -3.23 -1.65
N GLY A 110 1.68 -2.38 -1.80
CA GLY A 110 0.99 -2.22 -3.08
C GLY A 110 0.45 -3.56 -3.57
N ASP A 111 0.58 -3.77 -4.88
CA ASP A 111 0.18 -5.02 -5.53
C ASP A 111 1.39 -5.89 -5.83
N LEU A 112 2.23 -6.13 -4.81
CA LEU A 112 3.44 -6.92 -4.95
C LEU A 112 3.15 -8.30 -5.59
N GLY A 113 3.88 -8.63 -6.65
CA GLY A 113 3.71 -9.88 -7.41
C GLY A 113 4.83 -10.91 -7.23
N HIS A 114 5.77 -10.65 -6.33
CA HIS A 114 6.93 -11.50 -6.08
C HIS A 114 7.37 -11.41 -4.61
N THR A 115 8.18 -12.36 -4.14
CA THR A 115 8.81 -12.27 -2.82
C THR A 115 9.87 -11.17 -2.78
N LEU A 116 10.15 -10.63 -1.60
CA LEU A 116 11.07 -9.50 -1.47
C LEU A 116 12.50 -9.93 -1.77
N GLN A 117 13.20 -9.12 -2.56
CA GLN A 117 14.64 -9.22 -2.77
C GLN A 117 15.39 -8.61 -1.59
N GLU A 118 16.68 -8.93 -1.45
CA GLU A 118 17.52 -8.49 -0.33
C GLU A 118 17.51 -6.96 -0.17
N GLU A 119 17.64 -6.22 -1.29
CA GLU A 119 17.65 -4.76 -1.26
C GLU A 119 16.29 -4.16 -0.88
N GLN A 120 15.19 -4.87 -1.16
CA GLN A 120 13.86 -4.44 -0.74
C GLN A 120 13.63 -4.78 0.73
N LEU A 121 14.18 -5.90 1.19
CA LEU A 121 14.02 -6.38 2.55
C LEU A 121 14.70 -5.45 3.56
N GLU A 122 15.90 -4.95 3.22
CA GLU A 122 16.63 -3.97 4.04
C GLU A 122 15.78 -2.72 4.35
N GLU A 123 14.98 -2.26 3.39
CA GLU A 123 14.13 -1.08 3.53
C GLU A 123 12.84 -1.37 4.33
N VAL A 124 12.34 -2.60 4.34
CA VAL A 124 11.03 -2.94 4.95
C VAL A 124 11.13 -3.71 6.27
N ALA A 125 12.32 -4.18 6.67
CA ALA A 125 12.51 -5.08 7.81
C ALA A 125 12.01 -4.51 9.14
N ASP A 126 12.03 -3.19 9.32
CA ASP A 126 11.61 -2.54 10.58
C ASP A 126 10.11 -2.22 10.64
N ALA A 127 9.28 -2.82 9.77
CA ALA A 127 7.85 -2.56 9.74
C ALA A 127 7.11 -3.12 10.96
N ASP A 128 6.50 -2.24 11.77
CA ASP A 128 5.58 -2.64 12.83
C ASP A 128 4.28 -3.25 12.26
N VAL A 129 3.76 -2.65 11.18
CA VAL A 129 2.50 -3.03 10.53
C VAL A 129 2.75 -3.32 9.06
N LEU A 130 2.44 -4.54 8.62
CA LEU A 130 2.53 -4.94 7.22
C LEU A 130 1.14 -5.05 6.59
N LEU A 131 0.89 -4.23 5.56
CA LEU A 131 -0.29 -4.29 4.71
C LEU A 131 0.07 -5.10 3.46
N ILE A 132 -0.49 -6.31 3.34
CA ILE A 132 -0.01 -7.32 2.38
C ILE A 132 -1.13 -7.81 1.45
N PRO A 133 -0.95 -7.76 0.11
CA PRO A 133 -1.93 -8.31 -0.82
C PRO A 133 -1.92 -9.85 -0.77
N ILE A 134 -3.11 -10.47 -0.79
CA ILE A 134 -3.27 -11.93 -0.73
C ILE A 134 -4.30 -12.44 -1.75
N GLY A 135 -4.39 -11.79 -2.93
CA GLY A 135 -5.37 -12.11 -3.98
C GLY A 135 -5.02 -13.34 -4.81
N GLY A 136 -3.72 -13.63 -4.99
CA GLY A 136 -3.22 -14.83 -5.66
C GLY A 136 -3.39 -14.91 -7.18
N HIS A 137 -4.17 -14.01 -7.80
CA HIS A 137 -4.30 -13.91 -9.26
C HIS A 137 -3.28 -12.95 -9.87
N HIS A 138 -3.32 -11.70 -9.43
CA HIS A 138 -2.45 -10.62 -9.91
C HIS A 138 -1.43 -10.16 -8.86
N THR A 139 -1.50 -10.71 -7.65
CA THR A 139 -0.63 -10.38 -6.50
C THR A 139 -0.14 -11.67 -5.84
N LEU A 140 0.50 -11.56 -4.68
CA LEU A 140 0.95 -12.72 -3.90
C LEU A 140 -0.18 -13.72 -3.66
N ASN A 141 0.13 -15.00 -3.86
CA ASN A 141 -0.70 -16.08 -3.32
C ASN A 141 -0.41 -16.27 -1.82
N ALA A 142 -1.22 -17.09 -1.15
CA ALA A 142 -1.10 -17.32 0.30
C ALA A 142 0.29 -17.84 0.74
N THR A 143 0.94 -18.67 -0.07
CA THR A 143 2.28 -19.21 0.23
C THR A 143 3.34 -18.12 0.12
N GLN A 144 3.32 -17.33 -0.96
CA GLN A 144 4.25 -16.21 -1.14
C GLN A 144 4.03 -15.12 -0.08
N ALA A 145 2.78 -14.86 0.29
CA ALA A 145 2.46 -13.92 1.36
C ALA A 145 3.01 -14.39 2.71
N ALA A 146 2.89 -15.67 3.03
CA ALA A 146 3.48 -16.25 4.24
C ALA A 146 5.02 -16.17 4.24
N GLU A 147 5.66 -16.34 3.08
CA GLU A 147 7.10 -16.15 2.92
C GLU A 147 7.51 -14.69 3.16
N VAL A 148 6.83 -13.72 2.54
CA VAL A 148 7.07 -12.29 2.76
C VAL A 148 6.85 -11.90 4.23
N ILE A 149 5.80 -12.42 4.87
CA ILE A 149 5.58 -12.21 6.32
C ILE A 149 6.75 -12.75 7.14
N SER A 150 7.30 -13.90 6.75
CA SER A 150 8.44 -14.50 7.45
C SER A 150 9.75 -13.76 7.19
N GLN A 151 9.90 -13.11 6.03
CA GLN A 151 11.05 -12.25 5.73
C GLN A 151 11.02 -10.96 6.57
N VAL A 152 9.85 -10.33 6.68
CA VAL A 152 9.69 -9.02 7.33
C VAL A 152 9.53 -9.12 8.86
N GLU A 153 9.02 -10.26 9.36
CA GLU A 153 8.70 -10.48 10.78
C GLU A 153 7.91 -9.33 11.46
N PRO A 154 6.83 -8.81 10.84
CA PRO A 154 6.10 -7.66 11.37
C PRO A 154 5.31 -8.03 12.63
N ARG A 155 5.06 -7.04 13.49
CA ARG A 155 4.27 -7.23 14.72
C ARG A 155 2.78 -7.37 14.44
N ILE A 156 2.28 -6.70 13.40
CA ILE A 156 0.89 -6.71 12.97
C ILE A 156 0.84 -6.95 11.47
N ILE A 157 -0.04 -7.85 11.03
CA ILE A 157 -0.27 -8.16 9.62
C ILE A 157 -1.72 -7.85 9.29
N ILE A 158 -1.95 -7.03 8.26
CA ILE A 158 -3.28 -6.72 7.76
C ILE A 158 -3.36 -7.16 6.29
N PRO A 159 -4.06 -8.28 5.99
CA PRO A 159 -4.24 -8.72 4.62
C PRO A 159 -5.14 -7.74 3.85
N MET A 160 -4.82 -7.53 2.58
CA MET A 160 -5.58 -6.70 1.65
C MET A 160 -5.68 -7.37 0.27
N HIS A 161 -6.38 -6.73 -0.67
CA HIS A 161 -6.47 -7.18 -2.06
C HIS A 161 -6.88 -8.68 -2.22
N TYR A 162 -7.82 -9.16 -1.41
CA TYR A 162 -8.41 -10.50 -1.52
C TYR A 162 -9.82 -10.44 -2.09
N ARG A 163 -10.37 -11.62 -2.39
CA ARG A 163 -11.75 -11.77 -2.87
C ARG A 163 -12.75 -11.20 -1.85
N THR A 164 -13.55 -10.24 -2.31
CA THR A 164 -14.70 -9.68 -1.57
C THR A 164 -15.96 -9.81 -2.42
N SER A 165 -17.09 -9.26 -1.96
CA SER A 165 -18.27 -9.10 -2.83
C SER A 165 -18.06 -8.10 -3.97
N ALA A 166 -17.06 -7.21 -3.85
CA ALA A 166 -16.75 -6.16 -4.81
C ALA A 166 -15.57 -6.50 -5.73
N LEU A 167 -14.73 -7.48 -5.37
CA LEU A 167 -13.52 -7.87 -6.09
C LEU A 167 -13.41 -9.39 -6.16
N GLU A 168 -13.21 -9.95 -7.36
CA GLU A 168 -13.19 -11.41 -7.55
C GLU A 168 -11.88 -12.09 -7.10
N GLY A 169 -10.84 -11.31 -6.76
CA GLY A 169 -9.52 -11.78 -6.33
C GLY A 169 -8.47 -11.68 -7.42
#